data_AF-A0A960R638-F1
#
_entry.id   AF-A0A960R638-F1
#
_cell.length_a   1.000
_cell.length_b   1.000
_cell.length_c   1.000
_cell.angle_alpha   90.00
_cell.angle_beta   90.00
_cell.angle_gamma   90.00
#
_symmetry.space_group_name_H-M   'P 1'
#
loop_
_entity.id
_entity.type
_entity.pdbx_description
1 polymer ?
#
loop_
_entity_poly.entity_id
_entity_poly.type
_entity_poly.pdbx_seq_one_letter_code
_entity_poly.pdbx_strand_id
1 'polypeptide(L)' 'MRTEDYEKLGAFYLGRSYDLEKKDLADDLILYDSKDLVTHGVVLGMTGSGKTGLCLALLEEAAMDNIPA' A
#
# COMPACT_ATOMS: atom_id res chain seq x y z
N MET A 1 -7.86 4.61 -15.08
CA MET A 1 -6.73 4.94 -14.19
C MET A 1 -5.46 4.72 -14.97
N ARG A 2 -4.57 5.71 -15.05
CA ARG A 2 -3.28 5.57 -15.71
C ARG A 2 -2.24 5.20 -14.66
N THR A 3 -1.24 4.43 -15.03
CA THR A 3 -0.14 4.02 -14.15
C THR A 3 0.53 5.23 -13.46
N GLU A 4 0.59 6.35 -14.20
CA GLU A 4 1.06 7.67 -13.79
C GLU A 4 0.33 8.25 -12.55
N ASP A 5 -0.89 7.81 -12.26
CA ASP A 5 -1.71 8.37 -11.18
C ASP A 5 -1.25 7.90 -9.78
N TYR A 6 -0.55 6.77 -9.69
CA TYR A 6 -0.15 6.13 -8.43
C TYR A 6 1.33 5.76 -8.33
N GLU A 7 2.05 5.57 -9.45
CA GLU A 7 3.50 5.37 -9.42
C GLU A 7 4.21 6.72 -9.20
N LYS A 8 4.26 7.15 -7.94
CA LYS A 8 4.95 8.37 -7.52
C LYS A 8 6.13 8.00 -6.62
N LEU A 9 7.31 8.53 -6.96
CA LEU A 9 8.53 8.28 -6.19
C LEU A 9 8.33 8.64 -4.71
N GLY A 10 8.54 7.68 -3.82
CA GLY A 10 8.39 7.85 -2.38
C GLY A 10 6.96 7.73 -1.86
N ALA A 11 6.00 7.30 -2.69
CA ALA A 11 4.62 7.07 -2.29
C ALA A 11 4.16 5.67 -2.71
N PHE A 12 4.03 4.77 -1.75
CA PHE A 12 3.66 3.37 -1.99
C PHE A 12 2.15 3.24 -2.17
N TYR A 13 1.74 2.55 -3.22
CA TYR A 13 0.33 2.26 -3.45
C TYR A 13 -0.15 1.09 -2.57
N LEU A 14 -1.11 1.33 -1.68
CA LEU A 14 -1.70 0.30 -0.81
C LEU A 14 -3.10 -0.16 -1.24
N GLY A 15 -3.59 0.33 -2.38
CA GLY A 15 -4.91 0.02 -2.89
C GLY A 15 -5.85 1.23 -2.89
N ARG A 16 -7.14 0.94 -2.79
CA ARG A 16 -8.22 1.94 -2.83
C ARG A 16 -8.96 1.97 -1.50
N SER A 17 -9.50 3.13 -1.16
CA SER A 17 -10.42 3.22 -0.02
C SER A 17 -11.69 2.41 -0.29
N TYR A 18 -12.27 1.87 0.77
CA TYR A 18 -13.50 1.07 0.71
C TYR A 18 -14.60 1.80 1.46
N ASP A 19 -15.70 2.12 0.77
CA ASP A 19 -16.86 2.78 1.37
C ASP A 19 -17.76 1.72 2.02
N LEU A 20 -17.83 1.75 3.35
CA LEU A 20 -18.61 0.80 4.14
C LEU A 20 -20.14 0.99 4.00
N GLU A 21 -20.59 2.22 3.73
CA GLU A 21 -22.01 2.53 3.59
C GLU A 21 -22.51 2.05 2.22
N LYS A 22 -21.75 2.35 1.17
CA LYS A 22 -22.06 1.93 -0.21
C LYS A 22 -21.67 0.47 -0.48
N LYS A 23 -20.83 -0.12 0.37
CA LYS A 23 -20.22 -1.45 0.21
C LYS A 23 -19.48 -1.60 -1.12
N ASP A 24 -18.80 -0.54 -1.53
CA ASP A 24 -18.13 -0.47 -2.82
C ASP A 24 -16.71 0.10 -2.67
N LEU A 25 -15.86 -0.19 -3.65
CA LEU A 25 -14.54 0.42 -3.74
C LEU A 25 -14.71 1.87 -4.19
N ALA A 26 -14.18 2.80 -3.40
CA ALA A 26 -14.10 4.19 -3.82
C ALA A 26 -12.96 4.38 -4.83
N ASP A 27 -13.01 5.49 -5.56
CA ASP A 27 -12.00 5.80 -6.57
C ASP A 27 -10.70 6.37 -5.97
N ASP A 28 -10.74 6.77 -4.69
CA ASP A 28 -9.61 7.35 -3.99
C ASP A 28 -8.52 6.32 -3.71
N LEU A 29 -7.29 6.71 -4.08
CA LEU A 29 -6.09 5.90 -3.92
C LEU A 29 -5.50 6.11 -2.54
N ILE A 30 -5.08 5.00 -1.93
CA ILE A 30 -4.28 5.03 -0.71
C ILE A 30 -2.81 5.02 -1.14
N LEU A 31 -2.23 6.21 -1.17
CA LEU A 31 -0.79 6.42 -1.38
C LEU A 31 -0.14 6.70 -0.02
N TYR A 32 0.71 5.79 0.42
CA TYR A 32 1.38 5.86 1.72
C TYR A 32 2.78 6.45 1.56
N ASP A 33 3.16 7.43 2.39
CA ASP A 33 4.50 8.02 2.34
C ASP A 33 5.53 6.98 2.81
N SER A 34 6.44 6.58 1.92
CA SER A 34 7.42 5.54 2.23
C SER A 34 8.38 5.97 3.36
N LYS A 35 8.50 7.27 3.65
CA LYS A 35 9.32 7.77 4.77
C LYS A 35 8.76 7.42 6.14
N ASP A 36 7.46 7.10 6.22
CA ASP A 36 6.85 6.63 7.46
C ASP A 36 7.25 5.17 7.75
N LEU A 37 7.72 4.42 6.74
CA LEU A 37 8.30 3.09 6.90
C LEU A 37 9.74 3.19 7.37
N VAL A 38 9.88 3.37 8.68
CA VAL A 38 11.17 3.37 9.37
C VAL A 38 11.66 1.94 9.62
N THR A 39 12.74 1.81 10.39
CA THR A 39 13.45 0.53 10.61
C THR A 39 12.64 -0.65 11.15
N HIS A 40 11.50 -0.40 11.82
CA HIS A 40 10.68 -1.46 12.42
C HIS A 40 9.19 -1.16 12.22
N GLY A 41 8.42 -2.17 11.83
CA GLY A 41 6.98 -2.09 11.65
C GLY A 41 6.25 -3.25 12.33
N VAL A 42 4.99 -3.03 12.70
CA VAL A 42 4.12 -4.06 13.29
C VAL A 42 2.86 -4.17 12.44
N VAL A 43 2.55 -5.38 11.97
CA VAL A 43 1.33 -5.67 11.22
C VAL A 43 0.43 -6.58 12.05
N LEU A 44 -0.74 -6.08 12.44
CA LEU A 44 -1.70 -6.78 13.30
C LEU A 44 -2.92 -7.27 12.50
N GLY A 45 -3.49 -8.40 12.89
CA GLY A 45 -4.71 -8.94 12.28
C GLY A 45 -4.84 -10.46 12.40
N MET A 46 -6.04 -10.99 12.16
CA MET A 46 -6.32 -12.43 12.19
C MET A 46 -5.71 -13.16 10.98
N THR A 47 -5.54 -14.48 11.04
CA THR A 47 -5.16 -15.28 9.87
C THR A 47 -6.18 -15.11 8.76
N GLY A 48 -5.73 -14.97 7.51
CA GLY A 48 -6.60 -14.72 6.36
C GLY A 48 -6.97 -13.26 6.12
N SER A 49 -6.56 -12.32 6.99
CA SER A 49 -6.83 -10.88 6.79
C SER A 49 -5.93 -10.19 5.75
N GLY A 50 -5.09 -10.94 5.04
CA GLY A 50 -4.23 -10.40 3.98
C GLY A 50 -2.89 -9.80 4.41
N LYS A 51 -2.46 -9.93 5.68
CA LYS A 51 -1.18 -9.35 6.17
C LYS A 51 0.04 -9.71 5.32
N THR A 52 0.15 -10.97 4.89
CA THR A 52 1.25 -11.43 4.04
C THR A 52 1.22 -10.75 2.67
N GLY A 53 0.04 -10.61 2.07
CA GLY A 53 -0.14 -9.92 0.79
C GLY A 53 0.20 -8.44 0.90
N LEU A 54 -0.22 -7.78 2.00
CA LEU A 54 0.16 -6.40 2.28
C LEU A 54 1.68 -6.23 2.37
N CYS A 55 2.38 -7.11 3.10
CA CYS A 55 3.84 -7.04 3.19
C CYS A 55 4.53 -7.28 1.84
N LEU A 56 4.01 -8.17 0.99
CA LEU A 56 4.54 -8.38 -0.35
C LEU A 56 4.36 -7.14 -1.22
N ALA A 57 3.16 -6.53 -1.22
CA ALA A 57 2.92 -5.28 -1.95
C ALA A 57 3.87 -4.18 -1.49
N LEU A 58 4.09 -4.03 -0.17
CA LEU A 58 5.07 -3.06 0.35
C LEU A 58 6.50 -3.30 -0.17
N LEU A 59 6.92 -4.56 -0.30
CA LEU A 59 8.23 -4.91 -0.84
C LEU A 59 8.32 -4.65 -2.35
N GLU A 60 7.25 -4.89 -3.09
CA GLU A 60 7.15 -4.61 -4.53
C GLU A 60 7.25 -3.10 -4.80
N GLU A 61 6.51 -2.28 -4.06
CA GLU A 61 6.56 -0.81 -4.15
C GLU A 61 7.97 -0.28 -3.80
N ALA A 62 8.58 -0.80 -2.72
CA ALA A 62 9.94 -0.43 -2.35
C ALA A 62 10.97 -0.78 -3.45
N ALA A 63 10.83 -1.96 -4.07
CA ALA A 63 11.69 -2.38 -5.17
C ALA A 63 11.53 -1.50 -6.42
N MET A 64 10.30 -1.08 -6.74
CA MET A 64 10.03 -0.14 -7.84
C MET A 64 10.69 1.23 -7.60
N ASP A 65 10.71 1.69 -6.35
CA ASP A 65 11.39 2.91 -5.93
C ASP A 65 12.91 2.77 -5.77
N ASN A 66 13.49 1.61 -6.12
CA ASN A 66 14.91 1.29 -5.94
C ASN A 66 15.40 1.39 -4.48
N ILE A 67 14.51 1.17 -3.51
CA ILE A 67 14.86 1.11 -2.10
C ILE A 67 15.47 -0.28 -1.83
N PRO A 68 16.72 -0.35 -1.33
CA PRO A 68 17.39 -1.63 -1.09
C PRO A 68 16.75 -2.40 0.07
N ALA A 69 16.83 -3.73 -0.03
CA ALA A 69 16.41 -4.68 1.01
C ALA A 69 17.45 -4.86 2.12
#